data_AF-A0A4P8QUA7-F1
#
_entry.id   AF-A0A4P8QUA7-F1
#
_cell.length_a   1.000
_cell.length_b   1.000
_cell.length_c   1.000
_cell.angle_alpha   90.00
_cell.angle_beta   90.00
_cell.angle_gamma   90.00
#
_symmetry.space_group_name_H-M   'P 1'
#
loop_
_entity.id
_entity.type
_entity.pdbx_description
1 polymer ?
#
loop_
_entity_poly.entity_id
_entity_poly.type
_entity_poly.pdbx_seq_one_letter_code
_entity_poly.pdbx_strand_id
1 'polypeptide(L)'
;MRLLSVALLTLVTAQGNSAEIRRDPFRAASIAVCSQLNAAQQWQLKGMIGTGNHWTGWLAQSDDQWLKLKRGEMIPPGDWQVSQLDKSGMKLTAVARVATCEGISATVSLASPFINKLAAH
;
A
#
# COMPACT_ATOMS: atom_id res chain seq x y z
N MET A 1 -54.45 1.17 -53.87
CA MET A 1 -54.62 0.52 -52.55
C MET A 1 -53.40 0.85 -51.71
N ARG A 2 -53.49 1.81 -50.77
CA ARG A 2 -52.36 2.21 -49.89
C ARG A 2 -52.37 1.33 -48.65
N LEU A 3 -51.34 0.49 -48.47
CA LEU A 3 -51.17 -0.32 -47.27
C LEU A 3 -50.42 0.51 -46.21
N LEU A 4 -51.11 0.83 -45.11
CA LEU A 4 -50.48 1.26 -43.87
C LEU A 4 -49.68 0.08 -43.30
N SER A 5 -48.41 0.30 -42.96
CA SER A 5 -47.65 -0.65 -42.15
C SER A 5 -47.27 -0.01 -40.82
N VAL A 6 -47.71 -0.70 -39.78
CA VAL A 6 -47.72 -0.37 -38.36
C VAL A 6 -46.29 -0.33 -37.82
N ALA A 7 -45.99 0.69 -37.02
CA ALA A 7 -44.71 0.82 -36.32
C ALA A 7 -44.61 -0.21 -35.19
N LEU A 8 -43.57 -1.05 -35.23
CA LEU A 8 -43.25 -2.02 -34.19
C LEU A 8 -42.20 -1.41 -33.25
N LEU A 9 -42.63 -0.95 -32.06
CA LEU A 9 -41.72 -0.51 -31.01
C LEU A 9 -41.16 -1.73 -30.27
N THR A 10 -39.93 -2.12 -30.60
CA THR A 10 -39.18 -3.13 -29.85
C THR A 10 -38.65 -2.53 -28.54
N LEU A 11 -39.21 -2.92 -27.41
CA LEU A 11 -38.60 -2.64 -26.10
C LEU A 11 -37.32 -3.47 -25.96
N VAL A 12 -36.17 -2.79 -25.96
CA VAL A 12 -34.88 -3.38 -25.58
C VAL A 12 -34.82 -3.45 -24.06
N THR A 13 -34.99 -4.66 -23.51
CA THR A 13 -34.64 -4.92 -22.11
C THR A 13 -33.13 -5.12 -22.02
N ALA A 14 -32.42 -4.10 -21.54
CA ALA A 14 -31.02 -4.23 -21.15
C ALA A 14 -30.94 -5.08 -19.88
N GLN A 15 -30.88 -6.41 -20.04
CA GLN A 15 -30.55 -7.31 -18.94
C GLN A 15 -29.06 -7.15 -18.63
N GLY A 16 -28.77 -6.40 -17.57
CA GLY A 16 -27.45 -6.29 -17.00
C GLY A 16 -27.00 -7.67 -16.53
N ASN A 17 -26.13 -8.32 -17.31
CA ASN A 17 -25.46 -9.53 -16.89
C ASN A 17 -24.52 -9.16 -15.75
N SER A 18 -24.94 -9.39 -14.51
CA SER A 18 -24.04 -9.49 -13.37
C SER A 18 -23.10 -10.66 -13.63
N ALA A 19 -21.97 -10.38 -14.29
CA ALA A 19 -20.87 -11.30 -14.36
C ALA A 19 -20.36 -11.49 -12.92
N GLU A 20 -20.75 -12.60 -12.32
CA GLU A 20 -20.10 -13.12 -11.12
C GLU A 20 -18.61 -13.21 -11.45
N ILE A 21 -17.79 -12.34 -10.85
CA ILE A 21 -16.33 -12.36 -11.03
C ILE A 21 -15.82 -13.60 -10.30
N ARG A 22 -15.94 -14.76 -10.96
CA ARG A 22 -15.46 -16.03 -10.44
C ARG A 22 -13.95 -16.00 -10.48
N ARG A 23 -13.33 -15.92 -9.30
CA ARG A 23 -11.87 -16.03 -9.14
C ARG A 23 -11.41 -17.31 -9.84
N ASP A 24 -10.46 -17.18 -10.74
CA ASP A 24 -9.81 -18.33 -11.39
C ASP A 24 -8.80 -18.93 -10.38
N PRO A 25 -9.04 -20.15 -9.86
CA PRO A 25 -8.16 -20.79 -8.89
C PRO A 25 -6.83 -21.28 -9.48
N PHE A 26 -6.71 -21.31 -10.81
CA PHE A 26 -5.48 -21.68 -11.51
C PHE A 26 -4.66 -20.46 -11.94
N ARG A 27 -5.24 -19.26 -11.85
CA ARG A 27 -4.49 -18.03 -12.06
C ARG A 27 -3.53 -17.86 -10.90
N ALA A 28 -2.21 -17.93 -11.20
CA ALA A 28 -1.19 -17.70 -10.19
C ALA A 28 -1.51 -16.41 -9.42
N ALA A 29 -1.64 -16.51 -8.10
CA ALA A 29 -1.73 -15.33 -7.26
C ALA A 29 -0.53 -14.44 -7.63
N SER A 30 -0.75 -13.15 -7.84
CA SER A 30 0.31 -12.23 -8.23
C SER A 30 1.26 -12.01 -7.04
N ILE A 31 2.09 -13.02 -6.75
CA ILE A 31 3.10 -13.06 -5.69
C ILE A 31 4.11 -11.92 -5.88
N ALA A 32 4.34 -11.49 -7.13
CA ALA A 32 5.23 -10.40 -7.48
C ALA A 32 4.87 -9.08 -6.77
N VAL A 33 3.58 -8.75 -6.62
CA VAL A 33 3.16 -7.46 -6.02
C VAL A 33 3.33 -7.46 -4.50
N CYS A 34 3.07 -8.60 -3.85
CA CYS A 34 3.29 -8.70 -2.40
C CYS A 34 4.77 -8.95 -2.03
N SER A 35 5.66 -9.20 -3.00
CA SER A 35 7.10 -9.27 -2.74
C SER A 35 7.72 -7.91 -2.39
N GLN A 36 7.10 -6.80 -2.82
CA GLN A 36 7.59 -5.44 -2.57
C GLN A 36 7.32 -4.96 -1.13
N LEU A 37 6.36 -5.58 -0.46
CA LEU A 37 6.19 -5.49 1.00
C LEU A 37 7.42 -6.01 1.75
N ASN A 38 8.06 -7.07 1.24
CA ASN A 38 9.24 -7.64 1.87
C ASN A 38 10.43 -6.68 1.78
N ALA A 39 10.56 -5.89 0.72
CA ALA A 39 11.62 -4.89 0.60
C ALA A 39 11.52 -3.79 1.68
N ALA A 40 10.30 -3.33 2.02
CA ALA A 40 10.10 -2.42 3.15
C ALA A 40 10.35 -3.10 4.50
N GLN A 41 10.05 -4.39 4.64
CA GLN A 41 10.34 -5.16 5.85
C GLN A 41 11.84 -5.34 6.11
N GLN A 42 12.70 -5.18 5.11
CA GLN A 42 14.14 -5.22 5.29
C GLN A 42 14.70 -3.94 5.96
N TRP A 43 13.98 -2.83 5.92
CA TRP A 43 14.39 -1.59 6.60
C TRP A 43 14.10 -1.66 8.10
N GLN A 44 15.09 -1.33 8.90
CA GLN A 44 14.98 -1.24 10.35
C GLN A 44 15.18 0.21 10.80
N LEU A 45 14.30 0.71 11.67
CA LEU A 45 14.50 2.00 12.33
C LEU A 45 15.55 1.82 13.44
N LYS A 46 16.76 2.32 13.21
CA LYS A 46 17.90 2.19 14.14
C LYS A 46 18.01 3.37 15.11
N GLY A 47 17.48 4.52 14.73
CA GLY A 47 17.52 5.71 15.57
C GLY A 47 16.50 6.75 15.14
N MET A 48 16.17 7.64 16.06
CA MET A 48 15.25 8.74 15.81
C MET A 48 15.43 9.83 16.85
N ILE A 49 15.29 11.09 16.43
CA ILE A 49 15.34 12.26 17.31
C ILE A 49 14.31 13.28 16.86
N GLY A 50 13.72 13.98 17.81
CA GLY A 50 12.77 15.03 17.50
C GLY A 50 11.89 15.40 18.67
N THR A 51 11.07 16.41 18.43
CA THR A 51 10.02 16.87 19.34
C THR A 51 8.86 17.44 18.54
N GLY A 52 7.65 17.37 19.10
CA GLY A 52 6.43 17.80 18.43
C GLY A 52 6.30 17.18 17.02
N ASN A 53 6.29 18.03 16.00
CA ASN A 53 6.17 17.63 14.59
C ASN A 53 7.51 17.52 13.84
N HIS A 54 8.63 17.79 14.50
CA HIS A 54 9.96 17.85 13.89
C HIS A 54 10.79 16.62 14.25
N TRP A 55 10.41 15.48 13.68
CA TRP A 55 11.16 14.24 13.86
C TRP A 55 12.05 13.93 12.66
N THR A 56 13.18 13.28 12.94
CA THR A 56 14.10 12.71 11.97
C THR A 56 14.45 11.30 12.40
N GLY A 57 14.40 10.35 11.46
CA GLY A 57 14.69 8.93 11.68
C GLY A 57 15.82 8.44 10.80
N TRP A 58 16.51 7.41 11.28
CA TRP A 58 17.56 6.70 10.55
C TRP A 58 17.15 5.26 10.32
N LEU A 59 16.99 4.90 9.05
CA LEU A 59 16.73 3.53 8.62
C LEU A 59 18.04 2.87 8.20
N ALA A 60 18.16 1.57 8.47
CA ALA A 60 19.21 0.73 7.93
C ALA A 60 18.61 -0.55 7.33
N GLN A 61 19.03 -0.92 6.12
CA GLN A 61 18.69 -2.21 5.50
C GLN A 61 19.78 -3.26 5.78
N SER A 62 21.02 -2.81 5.79
CA SER A 62 22.24 -3.52 6.20
C SER A 62 23.16 -2.52 6.91
N ASP A 63 24.28 -2.96 7.46
CA ASP A 63 25.20 -2.09 8.21
C ASP A 63 25.79 -0.95 7.35
N ASP A 64 25.79 -1.10 6.02
CA ASP A 64 26.35 -0.12 5.07
C ASP A 64 25.30 0.75 4.36
N GLN A 65 24.00 0.45 4.52
CA GLN A 65 22.92 1.14 3.81
C GLN A 65 22.05 1.92 4.79
N TRP A 66 22.35 3.21 4.91
CA TRP A 66 21.67 4.13 5.82
C TRP A 66 20.87 5.20 5.08
N LEU A 67 19.67 5.46 5.58
CA LEU A 67 18.82 6.55 5.10
C LEU A 67 18.35 7.41 6.27
N LYS A 68 18.58 8.72 6.16
CA LYS A 68 18.04 9.72 7.07
C LYS A 68 16.77 10.29 6.44
N LEU A 69 15.65 10.19 7.15
CA LEU A 69 14.34 10.57 6.61
C LEU A 69 13.51 11.41 7.58
N LYS A 70 12.61 12.21 7.02
CA LYS A 70 11.54 12.96 7.68
C LYS A 70 10.18 12.55 7.13
N ARG A 71 9.11 12.96 7.83
CA ARG A 71 7.73 12.80 7.34
C ARG A 71 7.58 13.41 5.95
N GLY A 72 6.99 12.65 5.03
CA GLY A 72 6.74 13.02 3.64
C GLY A 72 7.85 12.63 2.66
N GLU A 73 9.04 12.27 3.13
CA GLU A 73 10.15 11.85 2.25
C GLU A 73 9.96 10.41 1.75
N MET A 74 10.54 10.12 0.57
CA MET A 74 10.47 8.80 -0.05
C MET A 74 11.74 7.99 0.20
N ILE A 75 11.57 6.68 0.36
CA ILE A 75 12.68 5.71 0.43
C ILE A 75 13.05 5.33 -1.01
N PRO A 76 14.31 5.54 -1.45
CA PRO A 76 14.77 5.08 -2.76
C PRO A 76 14.57 3.56 -2.92
N PRO A 77 14.09 3.08 -4.08
CA PRO A 77 13.94 3.81 -5.35
C PRO A 77 12.64 4.63 -5.52
N GLY A 78 11.82 4.82 -4.48
CA GLY A 78 10.63 5.70 -4.51
C GLY A 78 9.30 4.99 -4.29
N ASP A 79 9.33 3.71 -3.87
CA ASP A 79 8.12 2.91 -3.73
C ASP A 79 7.38 3.15 -2.39
N TRP A 80 8.07 3.77 -1.43
CA TRP A 80 7.61 3.97 -0.07
C TRP A 80 7.79 5.42 0.37
N GLN A 81 6.77 5.97 1.04
CA GLN A 81 6.82 7.29 1.64
C GLN A 81 6.64 7.20 3.16
N VAL A 82 7.36 8.05 3.90
CA VAL A 82 7.18 8.21 5.34
C VAL A 82 5.88 8.97 5.63
N SER A 83 4.80 8.24 5.92
CA SER A 83 3.50 8.86 6.21
C SER A 83 3.42 9.40 7.64
N GLN A 84 4.10 8.75 8.60
CA GLN A 84 4.18 9.23 9.99
C GLN A 84 5.59 9.00 10.55
N LEU A 85 6.02 9.93 11.40
CA LEU A 85 7.23 9.82 12.20
C LEU A 85 7.01 10.63 13.49
N ASP A 86 7.02 9.94 14.62
CA ASP A 86 6.82 10.48 15.96
C ASP A 86 7.47 9.54 17.00
N LYS A 87 7.34 9.87 18.30
CA LYS A 87 7.95 9.10 19.42
C LYS A 87 7.72 7.58 19.37
N SER A 88 6.63 7.12 18.77
CA SER A 88 6.27 5.69 18.66
C SER A 88 7.05 4.95 17.57
N GLY A 89 7.58 5.66 16.58
CA GLY A 89 8.31 5.10 15.46
C GLY A 89 7.96 5.75 14.13
N MET A 90 8.14 4.98 13.06
CA MET A 90 7.93 5.40 11.67
C MET A 90 6.86 4.54 11.00
N LYS A 91 5.95 5.17 10.25
CA LYS A 91 5.04 4.45 9.34
C LYS A 91 5.40 4.76 7.90
N LEU A 92 5.47 3.71 7.10
CA LEU A 92 5.73 3.73 5.68
C LEU A 92 4.45 3.35 4.95
N THR A 93 4.08 4.13 3.94
CA THR A 93 2.94 3.83 3.07
C THR A 93 3.46 3.69 1.65
N ALA A 94 3.01 2.64 0.99
CA ALA A 94 3.38 2.42 -0.41
C ALA A 94 2.75 3.47 -1.32
N VAL A 95 3.51 3.93 -2.31
CA VAL A 95 3.01 4.83 -3.34
C VAL A 95 2.25 3.97 -4.37
N ALA A 96 1.04 4.41 -4.75
CA ALA A 96 -0.02 3.63 -5.42
C ALA A 96 0.35 2.84 -6.68
N ARG A 97 1.55 3.00 -7.24
CA ARG A 97 2.02 2.24 -8.41
C ARG A 97 2.62 0.87 -8.04
N VAL A 98 2.89 0.59 -6.77
CA VAL A 98 3.87 -0.46 -6.42
C VAL A 98 3.45 -1.45 -5.31
N ALA A 99 2.44 -1.17 -4.48
CA ALA A 99 2.05 -2.15 -3.43
C ALA A 99 0.55 -2.20 -3.12
N THR A 100 -0.27 -2.35 -4.15
CA THR A 100 -1.67 -2.76 -3.97
C THR A 100 -1.77 -4.28 -4.08
N CYS A 101 -1.62 -4.98 -2.95
CA CYS A 101 -2.18 -6.32 -2.85
C CYS A 101 -3.71 -6.11 -2.77
N GLU A 102 -4.45 -6.53 -3.81
CA GLU A 102 -5.93 -6.46 -3.82
C GLU A 102 -6.51 -5.03 -3.68
N GLY A 103 -5.82 -4.00 -4.17
CA GLY A 103 -6.30 -2.61 -4.11
C GLY A 103 -6.16 -1.92 -2.75
N ILE A 104 -5.54 -2.59 -1.77
CA ILE A 104 -5.28 -2.04 -0.44
C ILE A 104 -3.86 -1.45 -0.44
N SER A 105 -3.73 -0.16 -0.12
CA SER A 105 -2.42 0.47 0.05
C SER A 105 -1.71 -0.13 1.25
N ALA A 106 -0.56 -0.76 1.01
CA ALA A 106 0.15 -1.43 2.08
C ALA A 106 0.84 -0.41 3.02
N THR A 107 0.67 -0.60 4.32
CA THR A 107 1.31 0.22 5.35
C THR A 107 2.20 -0.67 6.21
N VAL A 108 3.44 -0.24 6.45
CA VAL A 108 4.42 -0.91 7.30
C VAL A 108 4.74 0.00 8.47
N SER A 109 4.81 -0.57 9.68
CA SER A 109 5.18 0.16 10.89
C SER A 109 6.53 -0.32 11.41
N LEU A 110 7.47 0.62 11.59
CA LEU A 110 8.78 0.40 12.17
C LEU A 110 8.76 0.99 13.58
N ALA A 111 8.83 0.14 14.59
CA ALA A 111 8.74 0.55 15.99
C ALA A 111 9.96 1.38 16.41
N SER A 112 9.75 2.33 17.33
CA SER A 112 10.83 3.05 17.98
C SER A 112 11.78 2.09 18.69
N PRO A 113 13.10 2.16 18.45
CA PRO A 113 14.08 1.32 19.13
C PRO A 113 14.27 1.68 20.61
N PHE A 114 13.67 2.79 21.08
CA PHE A 114 13.84 3.29 22.44
C PHE A 114 12.62 3.07 23.33
N ILE A 115 11.47 2.68 22.75
CA ILE A 115 10.33 2.25 23.56
C ILE A 115 10.55 0.79 23.90
N ASN A 116 11.09 0.53 25.09
CA ASN A 116 11.05 -0.80 25.68
C ASN A 116 9.58 -1.21 25.80
N LYS A 117 9.16 -2.26 25.08
CA LYS A 117 8.02 -3.05 25.54
C LYS A 117 8.45 -3.58 26.90
N LEU A 118 7.95 -2.99 27.98
CA LEU A 118 7.94 -3.67 29.27
C LEU A 118 7.27 -5.01 29.00
N ALA A 119 8.07 -6.08 28.99
CA ALA A 119 7.55 -7.43 28.89
C ALA A 119 6.61 -7.58 30.09
N ALA A 120 5.31 -7.71 29.81
CA ALA A 120 4.35 -8.04 30.84
C ALA A 120 4.74 -9.43 31.36
N HIS A 121 5.14 -9.48 32.63
CA HIS A 121 5.29 -10.71 33.40
C HIS A 121 3.92 -11.19 33.89
#